data_AF-A0A662XER8-F1
#
_entry.id   AF-A0A662XER8-F1
#
_cell.length_a   1.000
_cell.length_b   1.000
_cell.length_c   1.000
_cell.angle_alpha   90.00
_cell.angle_beta   90.00
_cell.angle_gamma   90.00
#
_symmetry.space_group_name_H-M   'P 1'
#
loop_
_entity.id
_entity.type
_entity.pdbx_description
1 polymer ?
#
loop_
_entity_poly.entity_id
_entity_poly.type
_entity_poly.pdbx_seq_one_letter_code
_entity_poly.pdbx_strand_id
1 'polypeptide(L)' 'MSTDASASSGLPKLYIYDHCPFCCRARATLGLKKVPYDVMFLASHDEATPVGLVGSKQAPIFVPVGGK' A
#
# COMPACT_ATOMS: atom_id res chain seq x y z
N MET A 1 9.22 -25.33 -6.22
CA MET A 1 8.84 -25.10 -4.82
C MET A 1 9.92 -24.25 -4.20
N SER A 2 9.66 -22.94 -4.07
CA SER A 2 10.48 -22.05 -3.26
C SER A 2 9.53 -21.38 -2.29
N THR A 3 9.48 -21.92 -1.08
CA THR A 3 8.90 -21.30 0.10
C THR A 3 9.77 -20.14 0.56
N ASP A 4 9.18 -19.30 1.39
CA ASP A 4 9.76 -18.20 2.15
C ASP A 4 9.94 -16.86 1.43
N ALA A 5 8.86 -16.09 1.50
CA ALA A 5 8.97 -14.67 1.80
C ALA A 5 7.82 -14.25 2.73
N SER A 6 7.72 -14.89 3.90
CA SER A 6 7.10 -14.23 5.05
C SER A 6 8.08 -13.16 5.54
N ALA A 7 8.21 -12.08 4.76
CA ALA A 7 8.93 -10.90 5.19
C ALA A 7 7.95 -10.03 5.97
N SER A 8 8.04 -10.08 7.29
CA SER A 8 7.78 -8.90 8.11
C SER A 8 8.78 -7.83 7.67
N SER A 9 8.41 -7.14 6.59
CA SER A 9 9.22 -6.18 5.86
C SER A 9 9.36 -4.92 6.69
N GLY A 10 10.60 -4.54 6.96
CA GLY A 10 10.95 -3.20 7.43
C GLY A 10 10.82 -2.16 6.32
N LEU A 11 9.85 -2.32 5.41
CA LEU A 11 9.57 -1.41 4.31
C LEU A 11 8.18 -0.80 4.46
N PRO A 12 8.00 0.46 4.06
CA PRO A 12 6.71 1.11 4.14
C PRO A 12 5.70 0.41 3.23
N LYS A 13 4.43 0.40 3.63
CA LYS A 13 3.34 -0.25 2.89
C LYS A 13 2.52 0.78 2.14
N LEU A 14 2.27 0.53 0.86
CA LEU A 14 1.39 1.33 0.02
C LEU A 14 0.12 0.53 -0.29
N TYR A 15 -1.00 0.94 0.30
CA TYR A 15 -2.31 0.36 0.02
C TYR A 15 -2.95 1.04 -1.19
N ILE A 16 -3.41 0.24 -2.15
CA ILE A 16 -3.93 0.72 -3.43
C ILE A 16 -5.17 -0.05 -3.88
N TYR A 17 -6.00 0.61 -4.70
CA TYR A 17 -6.96 -0.07 -5.57
C TYR A 17 -6.40 -0.15 -6.99
N ASP A 18 -6.61 -1.29 -7.65
CA ASP A 18 -6.02 -1.59 -8.96
C ASP A 18 -6.46 -0.61 -10.07
N HIS A 19 -7.72 -0.16 -10.01
CA HIS A 19 -8.34 0.74 -10.99
C HIS A 19 -8.33 2.21 -10.55
N CYS A 20 -7.63 2.56 -9.46
CA CYS A 20 -7.63 3.92 -8.93
C CYS A 20 -6.55 4.80 -9.61
N PRO A 21 -6.94 5.86 -10.34
CA PRO A 21 -5.97 6.73 -11.03
C PRO A 21 -5.04 7.46 -10.04
N PHE A 22 -5.50 7.73 -8.81
CA PHE A 22 -4.66 8.31 -7.76
C PHE A 22 -3.58 7.34 -7.27
N CYS A 23 -3.90 6.05 -7.18
CA CYS A 23 -2.96 5.01 -6.78
C CYS A 23 -1.85 4.79 -7.81
N CYS A 24 -2.20 4.84 -9.10
CA CYS A 24 -1.24 4.78 -10.19
C CYS A 24 -0.21 5.92 -10.11
N ARG A 25 -0.66 7.14 -9.81
CA ARG A 25 0.24 8.29 -9.62
C ARG A 25 1.20 8.09 -8.46
N ALA A 26 0.73 7.64 -7.29
CA ALA A 26 1.59 7.39 -6.13
C ALA A 26 2.67 6.34 -6.43
N ARG A 27 2.30 5.24 -7.09
CA ARG A 27 3.26 4.20 -7.52
C ARG A 27 4.31 4.75 -8.48
N ALA A 28 3.88 5.54 -9.47
CA ALA A 28 4.79 6.15 -10.43
C ALA A 28 5.79 7.08 -9.73
N THR A 29 5.34 7.93 -8.81
CA THR A 29 6.22 8.83 -8.04
C THR A 29 7.23 8.06 -7.18
N LEU A 30 6.80 7.00 -6.49
CA LEU A 30 7.70 6.20 -5.66
C LEU A 30 8.71 5.42 -6.51
N GLY A 31 8.30 4.91 -7.67
CA GLY A 31 9.19 4.27 -8.65
C GLY A 31 10.23 5.23 -9.21
N LEU A 32 9.82 6.45 -9.57
CA LEU A 32 10.72 7.52 -10.02
C LEU A 32 11.76 7.90 -8.95
N LYS A 33 11.35 7.93 -7.68
CA LYS A 33 12.25 8.22 -6.54
C LYS A 33 13.06 7.01 -6.06
N LYS A 34 12.87 5.82 -6.66
CA LYS A 34 13.51 4.55 -6.26
C LYS A 34 13.35 4.24 -4.77
N VAL A 35 12.19 4.59 -4.19
CA VAL A 35 11.88 4.26 -2.80
C VAL A 35 11.46 2.80 -2.75
N PRO A 36 12.05 1.95 -1.89
CA PRO A 36 11.56 0.59 -1.66
C PRO A 36 10.31 0.63 -0.79
N TYR A 37 9.24 -0.04 -1.22
CA TYR A 37 7.97 -0.15 -0.50
C TYR A 37 7.23 -1.43 -0.92
N ASP A 38 6.35 -1.90 -0.05
CA ASP A 38 5.46 -3.03 -0.34
C ASP A 38 4.12 -2.53 -0.88
N VAL A 39 3.59 -3.22 -1.88
CA VAL A 39 2.30 -2.90 -2.48
C VAL A 39 1.22 -3.82 -1.92
N MET A 40 0.23 -3.25 -1.26
CA MET A 40 -0.92 -3.97 -0.73
C MET A 40 -2.15 -3.65 -1.59
N PHE A 41 -2.66 -4.64 -2.32
CA PHE A 41 -3.87 -4.48 -3.11
C PHE A 41 -5.12 -4.64 -2.24
N LEU A 42 -5.97 -3.62 -2.24
CA LEU A 42 -7.27 -3.64 -1.59
C LEU A 42 -8.34 -4.12 -2.58
N ALA A 43 -9.27 -4.93 -2.09
CA ALA A 43 -10.47 -5.28 -2.84
C ALA A 43 -11.44 -4.09 -2.83
N SER A 44 -12.16 -3.84 -3.93
CA SER A 44 -13.05 -2.66 -4.06
C SER A 44 -14.15 -2.55 -2.99
N HIS A 45 -14.58 -3.70 -2.45
CA HIS A 45 -15.58 -3.78 -1.40
C HIS A 45 -14.98 -3.67 0.02
N ASP A 46 -13.66 -3.72 0.14
CA ASP A 46 -12.98 -3.57 1.42
C ASP A 46 -12.95 -2.09 1.82
N GLU A 47 -13.86 -1.73 2.71
CA GLU A 47 -13.94 -0.43 3.35
C GLU A 47 -13.32 -0.44 4.74
N ALA A 48 -13.26 -1.62 5.38
CA ALA A 48 -12.80 -1.77 6.75
C ALA A 48 -11.31 -1.44 6.86
N THR A 49 -10.49 -1.95 5.93
CA THR A 49 -9.05 -1.68 5.92
C THR A 49 -8.70 -0.20 5.76
N PRO A 50 -9.18 0.53 4.72
CA PRO A 50 -8.85 1.94 4.56
C PRO A 50 -9.44 2.81 5.68
N VAL A 51 -10.66 2.51 6.16
CA VAL A 51 -11.26 3.25 7.29
C VAL A 51 -10.46 3.03 8.57
N GLY A 52 -9.96 1.82 8.82
CA GLY A 52 -9.10 1.53 9.98
C GLY A 52 -7.75 2.25 9.92
N LEU A 53 -7.22 2.52 8.72
CA LEU A 53 -5.93 3.19 8.54
C LEU A 53 -6.02 4.72 8.56
N VAL A 54 -7.00 5.30 7.88
CA VAL A 54 -7.09 6.77 7.68
C VAL A 54 -8.44 7.38 8.05
N GLY A 55 -9.40 6.59 8.53
CA GLY A 55 -10.72 7.06 8.96
C GLY A 55 -11.73 7.25 7.83
N SER A 56 -11.35 7.00 6.58
CA SER A 56 -12.22 7.11 5.41
C SER A 56 -11.87 6.09 4.34
N LYS A 57 -12.85 5.72 3.50
CA LYS A 57 -12.66 4.80 2.38
C LYS A 57 -11.94 5.50 1.23
N GLN A 58 -10.63 5.64 1.33
CA GLN A 58 -9.80 6.30 0.32
C GLN A 58 -8.45 5.60 0.14
N ALA A 59 -7.89 5.70 -1.06
CA ALA A 59 -6.55 5.26 -1.41
C ALA A 59 -5.98 6.22 -2.47
N PRO A 60 -4.65 6.38 -2.61
CA PRO A 60 -3.58 5.58 -2.00
C PRO A 60 -3.30 5.91 -0.53
N ILE A 61 -2.92 4.91 0.28
CA ILE A 61 -2.49 5.09 1.67
C ILE A 61 -1.05 4.61 1.82
N PHE A 62 -0.16 5.46 2.33
CA PHE A 62 1.24 5.12 2.60
C PHE A 62 1.46 5.02 4.11
N VAL A 63 1.86 3.83 4.56
CA VAL A 63 2.13 3.51 5.98
C VAL A 63 3.64 3.37 6.17
N PRO A 64 4.29 4.28 6.91
CA PRO A 64 5.72 4.17 7.23
C PRO A 64 6.04 2.92 8.05
N VAL A 65 7.31 2.52 8.03
CA VAL A 65 7.84 1.43 8.87
C VAL A 65 7.80 1.88 10.32
N GLY A 66 7.10 1.14 11.17
CA GLY A 66 6.97 1.44 12.60
C GLY A 66 5.57 1.85 13.06
N GLY A 67 4.59 2.00 12.16
CA GLY A 67 3.28 2.53 12.55
C GLY A 67 3.39 3.97 13.07
N LYS A 68 2.31 4.54 13.64
CA LYS A 68 2.44 5.80 14.38
C LYS A 68 3.27 5.61 15.64
#